data_AF-F9Z4B1-F1
#
_entry.id   AF-F9Z4B1-F1
#
_cell.length_a   1.000
_cell.length_b   1.000
_cell.length_c   1.000
_cell.angle_alpha   90.00
_cell.angle_beta   90.00
_cell.angle_gamma   90.00
#
_symmetry.space_group_name_H-M   'P 1'
#
loop_
_entity.id
_entity.type
_entity.pdbx_description
1 polymer ?
#
loop_
_entity_poly.entity_id
_entity_poly.type
_entity_poly.pdbx_seq_one_letter_code
_entity_poly.pdbx_strand_id
1 'polypeptide(L)'
;MKTRYNILYISVLFLTGMTACAKEDTLTPEVDTNIDCFAPAADAMDEESVLRRTFFEQENCYLLFSDTLRREELGKDSNGDMQYFIELLDVNYSVGASTNSSLTYSYKLLQSMEEKKQATSFLQEYVLPHLSASIRPFSWFLSTDIQYPDAMMGGSMTSTLTVSGERAVALAVGDILTLSEEGKNALAESFFISYLGGSFMDNEAALEEFYTACGNLHEGKFSIADNPQKDMTLNLHHCKEAGFLVAGVLKIGSYVIQLLGKYPDKTDDINAYVELIFSSTMEQIKVDYAEYPKIIERAQLLSDLVIELGYIY
;
A
#
# COMPACT_ATOMS: atom_id res chain seq x y z
N MET A 1 -54.20 42.57 -44.75
CA MET A 1 -53.62 41.48 -45.56
C MET A 1 -52.12 41.24 -45.24
N LYS A 2 -51.70 41.31 -43.96
CA LYS A 2 -50.32 40.99 -43.51
C LYS A 2 -50.27 40.01 -42.32
N THR A 3 -51.38 39.78 -41.64
CA THR A 3 -51.45 38.93 -40.44
C THR A 3 -51.66 37.44 -40.71
N ARG A 4 -52.00 37.05 -41.95
CA ARG A 4 -52.25 35.63 -42.32
C ARG A 4 -51.03 34.88 -42.86
N TYR A 5 -49.99 35.59 -43.32
CA TYR A 5 -48.74 34.95 -43.78
C TYR A 5 -47.75 34.67 -42.64
N ASN A 6 -47.77 35.46 -41.56
CA ASN A 6 -46.89 35.22 -40.40
C ASN A 6 -47.29 33.96 -39.61
N ILE A 7 -48.56 33.54 -39.64
CA ILE A 7 -49.02 32.30 -38.99
C ILE A 7 -48.58 31.07 -39.79
N LEU A 8 -48.49 31.18 -41.13
CA LEU A 8 -48.02 30.11 -42.02
C LEU A 8 -46.50 29.88 -41.93
N TYR A 9 -45.70 30.94 -41.74
CA TYR A 9 -44.25 30.77 -41.55
C TYR A 9 -43.88 30.21 -40.17
N ILE A 10 -44.62 30.56 -39.11
CA ILE A 10 -44.40 30.01 -37.75
C ILE A 10 -44.83 28.54 -37.67
N SER A 11 -45.87 28.13 -38.41
CA SER A 11 -46.32 26.73 -38.44
C SER A 11 -45.42 25.80 -39.27
N VAL A 12 -44.72 26.32 -40.30
CA VAL A 12 -43.70 25.54 -41.03
C VAL A 12 -42.40 25.41 -40.24
N LEU A 13 -42.01 26.43 -39.45
CA LEU A 13 -40.82 26.37 -38.59
C LEU A 13 -41.00 25.41 -37.39
N PHE A 14 -42.25 25.23 -36.91
CA PHE A 14 -42.58 24.25 -35.87
C PHE A 14 -42.64 22.79 -36.38
N LEU A 15 -42.81 22.58 -37.70
CA LEU A 15 -42.91 21.25 -38.29
C LEU A 15 -41.54 20.62 -38.60
N THR A 16 -40.48 21.43 -38.71
CA THR A 16 -39.10 20.95 -38.92
C THR A 16 -38.33 20.69 -37.62
N GLY A 17 -38.94 20.94 -36.46
CA GLY A 17 -38.33 20.75 -35.13
C GLY A 17 -38.64 19.41 -34.44
N MET A 18 -39.38 18.49 -35.09
CA MET A 18 -39.86 17.25 -34.46
C MET A 18 -39.25 15.95 -35.02
N THR A 19 -38.06 16.00 -35.62
CA THR A 19 -37.34 14.78 -36.07
C THR A 19 -35.95 14.64 -35.47
N ALA A 20 -35.67 15.26 -34.31
CA ALA A 20 -34.42 15.09 -33.58
C ALA A 20 -34.53 14.15 -32.36
N CYS A 21 -35.60 13.36 -32.27
CA CYS A 21 -35.62 12.14 -31.46
C CYS A 21 -35.46 10.94 -32.39
N ALA A 22 -34.32 10.86 -33.08
CA ALA A 22 -33.79 9.53 -33.36
C ALA A 22 -33.59 8.88 -31.98
N LYS A 23 -34.11 7.67 -31.77
CA LYS A 23 -33.67 6.88 -30.62
C LYS A 23 -32.16 6.88 -30.70
N GLU A 24 -31.50 7.38 -29.66
CA GLU A 24 -30.08 7.15 -29.48
C GLU A 24 -29.87 5.66 -29.74
N ASP A 25 -28.93 5.31 -30.62
CA ASP A 25 -28.57 3.92 -30.80
C ASP A 25 -28.36 3.37 -29.40
N THR A 26 -29.04 2.26 -29.09
CA THR A 26 -28.83 1.60 -27.81
C THR A 26 -27.35 1.32 -27.76
N LEU A 27 -26.63 1.94 -26.82
CA LEU A 27 -25.22 1.66 -26.60
C LEU A 27 -25.14 0.16 -26.34
N THR A 28 -24.83 -0.60 -27.38
CA THR A 28 -24.48 -1.99 -27.22
C THR A 28 -23.10 -1.93 -26.59
N PRO A 29 -22.92 -2.38 -25.34
CA PRO A 29 -21.57 -2.52 -24.82
C PRO A 29 -20.82 -3.35 -25.86
N GLU A 30 -19.68 -2.84 -26.33
CA GLU A 30 -18.74 -3.71 -27.02
C GLU A 30 -18.51 -4.90 -26.08
N VAL A 31 -18.48 -6.11 -26.65
CA VAL A 31 -18.05 -7.27 -25.87
C VAL A 31 -16.74 -6.87 -25.25
N ASP A 32 -16.66 -6.91 -23.91
CA ASP A 32 -15.44 -6.59 -23.22
C ASP A 32 -14.38 -7.62 -23.64
N THR A 33 -13.59 -7.25 -24.64
CA THR A 33 -12.46 -8.04 -25.11
C THR A 33 -11.23 -7.79 -24.24
N ASN A 34 -11.35 -7.04 -23.13
CA ASN A 34 -10.27 -6.95 -22.16
C ASN A 34 -10.04 -8.35 -21.60
N ILE A 35 -8.96 -8.95 -22.08
CA ILE A 35 -8.40 -10.15 -21.49
C ILE A 35 -8.00 -9.75 -20.08
N ASP A 36 -8.55 -10.44 -19.08
CA ASP A 36 -8.10 -10.31 -17.71
C ASP A 36 -6.66 -10.82 -17.60
N CYS A 37 -5.70 -9.90 -17.71
CA CYS A 37 -4.26 -10.21 -17.67
C CYS A 37 -3.77 -10.61 -16.26
N PHE A 38 -4.61 -10.55 -15.24
CA PHE A 38 -4.26 -10.98 -13.87
C PHE A 38 -4.69 -12.42 -13.60
N ALA A 39 -5.71 -12.92 -14.32
CA ALA A 39 -6.07 -14.33 -14.33
C ALA A 39 -5.10 -15.16 -15.19
N PRO A 40 -4.82 -16.42 -14.82
CA PRO A 40 -4.26 -17.37 -15.77
C PRO A 40 -5.27 -17.65 -16.88
N ALA A 41 -4.80 -18.09 -18.06
CA ALA A 41 -5.68 -18.54 -19.14
C ALA A 41 -6.64 -19.64 -18.63
N ALA A 42 -7.89 -19.60 -19.10
CA ALA A 42 -8.96 -20.47 -18.59
C ALA A 42 -8.66 -21.97 -18.77
N ASP A 43 -7.95 -22.32 -19.84
CA ASP A 43 -7.54 -23.68 -20.20
C ASP A 43 -6.13 -24.05 -19.73
N ALA A 44 -5.39 -23.14 -19.07
CA ALA A 44 -4.08 -23.44 -18.51
C ALA A 44 -4.22 -24.39 -17.31
N MET A 45 -3.46 -25.49 -17.35
CA MET A 45 -3.49 -26.60 -16.37
C MET A 45 -2.13 -26.84 -15.71
N ASP A 46 -1.12 -26.01 -15.98
CA ASP A 46 0.14 -26.06 -15.25
C ASP A 46 -0.08 -25.72 -13.76
N GLU A 47 0.81 -26.20 -12.90
CA GLU A 47 0.64 -26.09 -11.45
C GLU A 47 0.53 -24.65 -10.95
N GLU A 48 1.21 -23.69 -11.61
CA GLU A 48 1.15 -22.28 -11.24
C GLU A 48 -0.22 -21.68 -11.58
N SER A 49 -0.72 -21.93 -12.79
CA SER A 49 -2.04 -21.48 -13.22
C SER A 49 -3.15 -22.03 -12.33
N VAL A 50 -3.07 -23.30 -11.94
CA VAL A 50 -4.04 -23.92 -11.03
C VAL A 50 -3.97 -23.28 -9.64
N LEU A 51 -2.75 -23.05 -9.12
CA LEU A 51 -2.55 -22.40 -7.81
C LEU A 51 -3.14 -20.99 -7.79
N ARG A 52 -2.83 -20.17 -8.80
CA ARG A 52 -3.33 -18.79 -8.92
C ARG A 52 -4.86 -18.74 -9.02
N ARG A 53 -5.45 -19.63 -9.82
CA ARG A 53 -6.92 -19.72 -9.96
C ARG A 53 -7.59 -20.13 -8.65
N THR A 54 -7.06 -21.16 -7.99
CA THR A 54 -7.57 -21.64 -6.70
C THR A 54 -7.50 -20.55 -5.63
N PHE A 55 -6.39 -19.81 -5.58
CA PHE A 55 -6.25 -18.68 -4.67
C PHE A 55 -7.30 -17.59 -4.94
N PHE A 56 -7.53 -17.22 -6.20
CA PHE A 56 -8.56 -16.24 -6.54
C PHE A 56 -9.97 -16.72 -6.13
N GLU A 57 -10.30 -17.98 -6.39
CA GLU A 57 -11.60 -18.57 -6.01
C GLU A 57 -11.83 -18.57 -4.48
N GLN A 58 -10.76 -18.71 -3.69
CA GLN A 58 -10.82 -18.75 -2.23
C GLN A 58 -10.79 -17.37 -1.60
N GLU A 59 -9.90 -16.50 -2.08
CA GLU A 59 -9.54 -15.25 -1.42
C GLU A 59 -10.10 -13.99 -2.10
N ASN A 60 -10.62 -14.13 -3.33
CA ASN A 60 -11.16 -13.06 -4.18
C ASN A 60 -10.14 -11.94 -4.48
N CYS A 61 -8.85 -12.32 -4.60
CA CYS A 61 -7.74 -11.47 -4.99
C CYS A 61 -6.85 -12.22 -5.98
N TYR A 62 -6.28 -11.54 -6.96
CA TYR A 62 -5.36 -12.19 -7.89
C TYR A 62 -4.01 -12.48 -7.24
N LEU A 63 -3.34 -13.54 -7.70
CA LEU A 63 -2.00 -13.93 -7.27
C LEU A 63 -1.06 -13.92 -8.47
N LEU A 64 0.09 -13.25 -8.32
CA LEU A 64 1.13 -13.12 -9.33
C LEU A 64 2.48 -13.59 -8.77
N PHE A 65 3.27 -14.25 -9.62
CA PHE A 65 4.66 -14.64 -9.34
C PHE A 65 5.66 -14.04 -10.35
N SER A 66 5.15 -13.17 -11.22
CA SER A 66 5.90 -12.43 -12.24
C SER A 66 5.24 -11.07 -12.40
N ASP A 67 6.05 -10.06 -12.71
CA ASP A 67 5.58 -8.73 -13.08
C ASP A 67 5.12 -8.68 -14.56
N THR A 68 5.34 -9.73 -15.35
CA THR A 68 4.80 -9.79 -16.73
C THR A 68 3.33 -10.22 -16.71
N LEU A 69 2.42 -9.30 -17.04
CA LEU A 69 0.98 -9.55 -17.10
C LEU A 69 0.56 -10.19 -18.43
N ARG A 70 1.16 -9.74 -19.54
CA ARG A 70 0.82 -10.24 -20.89
C ARG A 70 2.02 -10.19 -21.80
N ARG A 71 2.13 -11.20 -22.67
CA ARG A 71 3.12 -11.26 -23.74
C ARG A 71 2.47 -11.79 -25.01
N GLU A 72 2.51 -11.01 -26.08
CA GLU A 72 1.92 -11.37 -27.37
C GLU A 72 2.91 -11.26 -28.51
N GLU A 73 2.82 -12.18 -29.47
CA GLU A 73 3.62 -12.12 -30.70
C GLU A 73 3.05 -11.04 -31.64
N LEU A 74 3.89 -10.08 -32.02
CA LEU A 74 3.55 -9.03 -33.00
C LEU A 74 3.97 -9.40 -34.43
N GLY A 75 4.73 -10.50 -34.59
CA GLY A 75 5.32 -10.92 -35.85
C GLY A 75 6.80 -10.59 -35.95
N LYS A 76 7.41 -10.93 -37.10
CA LYS A 76 8.84 -10.73 -37.33
C LYS A 76 9.13 -9.31 -37.84
N ASP A 77 10.21 -8.72 -37.35
CA ASP A 77 10.73 -7.47 -37.91
C ASP A 77 11.45 -7.68 -39.25
N SER A 78 12.01 -6.59 -39.81
CA SER A 78 12.73 -6.62 -41.08
C SER A 78 14.00 -7.49 -41.07
N ASN A 79 14.53 -7.82 -39.89
CA ASN A 79 15.70 -8.68 -39.72
C ASN A 79 15.30 -10.15 -39.50
N GLY A 80 14.00 -10.44 -39.35
CA GLY A 80 13.46 -11.78 -39.14
C GLY A 80 13.30 -12.14 -37.66
N ASP A 81 13.53 -11.21 -36.74
CA ASP A 81 13.43 -11.43 -35.30
C ASP A 81 11.97 -11.26 -34.83
N MET A 82 11.48 -12.18 -34.00
CA MET A 82 10.11 -12.11 -33.48
C MET A 82 9.99 -10.98 -32.47
N GLN A 83 9.07 -10.05 -32.72
CA GLN A 83 8.73 -8.96 -31.83
C GLN A 83 7.59 -9.35 -30.91
N TYR A 84 7.61 -8.83 -29.68
CA TYR A 84 6.58 -9.10 -28.69
C TYR A 84 6.03 -7.79 -28.14
N PHE A 85 4.71 -7.74 -27.96
CA PHE A 85 4.09 -6.81 -27.03
C PHE A 85 4.22 -7.40 -25.63
N ILE A 86 4.72 -6.62 -24.67
CA ILE A 86 4.87 -7.03 -23.27
C ILE A 86 4.20 -5.97 -22.41
N GLU A 87 3.22 -6.38 -21.62
CA GLU A 87 2.65 -5.56 -20.54
C GLU A 87 3.28 -6.00 -19.22
N LEU A 88 3.91 -5.05 -18.53
CA LEU A 88 4.45 -5.24 -17.18
C LEU A 88 3.48 -4.64 -16.16
N LEU A 89 3.50 -5.22 -14.96
CA LEU A 89 2.84 -4.72 -13.79
C LEU A 89 3.57 -3.46 -13.32
N ASP A 90 2.89 -2.32 -13.43
CA ASP A 90 3.33 -1.10 -12.79
C ASP A 90 2.73 -1.03 -11.39
N VAL A 91 3.51 -1.44 -10.38
CA VAL A 91 3.10 -1.39 -8.97
C VAL A 91 3.01 0.06 -8.48
N ASN A 92 3.66 1.04 -9.12
CA ASN A 92 3.53 2.46 -8.76
C ASN A 92 2.30 3.13 -9.37
N TYR A 93 1.52 2.41 -10.19
CA TYR A 93 0.37 3.00 -10.84
C TYR A 93 -0.62 3.54 -9.80
N SER A 94 -0.91 4.83 -9.91
CA SER A 94 -1.95 5.51 -9.13
C SER A 94 -2.73 6.50 -9.99
N VAL A 95 -4.05 6.49 -9.86
CA VAL A 95 -4.95 7.37 -10.57
C VAL A 95 -4.92 8.77 -9.97
N GLY A 96 -4.70 9.78 -10.81
CA GLY A 96 -4.69 11.18 -10.37
C GLY A 96 -3.37 11.63 -9.73
N ALA A 97 -2.33 10.79 -9.76
CA ALA A 97 -0.99 11.19 -9.37
C ALA A 97 -0.51 12.37 -10.23
N SER A 98 -0.26 13.51 -9.57
CA SER A 98 0.25 14.73 -10.23
C SER A 98 1.78 14.71 -10.41
N THR A 99 2.45 13.75 -9.78
CA THR A 99 3.89 13.52 -9.84
C THR A 99 4.13 12.04 -10.11
N ASN A 100 4.81 11.73 -11.22
CA ASN A 100 5.31 10.38 -11.46
C ASN A 100 6.35 10.09 -10.37
N SER A 101 6.03 9.23 -9.41
CA SER A 101 7.08 8.66 -8.56
C SER A 101 8.01 7.89 -9.50
N SER A 102 9.27 8.30 -9.56
CA SER A 102 10.24 7.85 -10.57
C SER A 102 10.96 6.56 -10.16
N LEU A 103 10.44 5.83 -9.16
CA LEU A 103 11.11 4.66 -8.62
C LEU A 103 10.77 3.44 -9.48
N THR A 104 11.71 3.03 -10.33
CA THR A 104 11.62 1.74 -11.01
C THR A 104 12.03 0.64 -10.04
N TYR A 105 11.11 -0.28 -9.74
CA TYR A 105 11.43 -1.47 -8.96
C TYR A 105 11.98 -2.59 -9.85
N SER A 106 12.85 -3.40 -9.26
CA SER A 106 13.38 -4.63 -9.82
C SER A 106 13.06 -5.79 -8.89
N TYR A 107 12.70 -6.93 -9.47
CA TYR A 107 12.19 -8.07 -8.70
C TYR A 107 13.07 -9.29 -8.89
N LYS A 108 13.41 -9.96 -7.79
CA LYS A 108 13.93 -11.33 -7.84
C LYS A 108 12.76 -12.29 -7.70
N LEU A 109 12.41 -13.00 -8.77
CA LEU A 109 11.23 -13.88 -8.78
C LEU A 109 11.48 -15.20 -8.03
N LEU A 110 10.40 -15.78 -7.50
CA LEU A 110 10.38 -17.14 -6.97
C LEU A 110 10.61 -18.14 -8.12
N GLN A 111 11.57 -19.05 -7.98
CA GLN A 111 12.08 -19.87 -9.08
C GLN A 111 11.34 -21.19 -9.21
N SER A 112 10.99 -21.82 -8.09
CA SER A 112 10.39 -23.15 -8.02
C SER A 112 8.91 -23.12 -7.64
N MET A 113 8.18 -24.16 -8.02
CA MET A 113 6.79 -24.34 -7.58
C MET A 113 6.66 -24.53 -6.07
N GLU A 114 7.68 -25.08 -5.40
CA GLU A 114 7.67 -25.23 -3.94
C GLU A 114 7.75 -23.87 -3.24
N GLU A 115 8.66 -22.99 -3.69
CA GLU A 115 8.72 -21.60 -3.19
C GLU A 115 7.39 -20.87 -3.39
N LYS A 116 6.76 -21.00 -4.56
CA LYS A 116 5.46 -20.37 -4.87
C LYS A 116 4.35 -20.88 -3.96
N LYS A 117 4.29 -22.20 -3.69
CA LYS A 117 3.30 -22.80 -2.78
C LYS A 117 3.53 -22.32 -1.35
N GLN A 118 4.76 -22.36 -0.84
CA GLN A 118 5.06 -21.88 0.51
C GLN A 118 4.80 -20.38 0.68
N ALA A 119 5.11 -19.56 -0.32
CA ALA A 119 4.78 -18.13 -0.31
C ALA A 119 3.25 -17.89 -0.30
N THR A 120 2.50 -18.73 -1.01
CA THR A 120 1.02 -18.66 -1.02
C THR A 120 0.45 -19.08 0.33
N SER A 121 0.93 -20.19 0.91
CA SER A 121 0.54 -20.62 2.26
C SER A 121 0.87 -19.56 3.30
N PHE A 122 2.04 -18.91 3.19
CA PHE A 122 2.39 -17.79 4.05
C PHE A 122 1.34 -16.67 3.99
N LEU A 123 0.92 -16.24 2.80
CA LEU A 123 -0.16 -15.25 2.69
C LEU A 123 -1.45 -15.74 3.36
N GLN A 124 -1.89 -16.96 3.06
CA GLN A 124 -3.15 -17.51 3.54
C GLN A 124 -3.18 -17.74 5.06
N GLU A 125 -2.05 -18.09 5.66
CA GLU A 125 -1.95 -18.44 7.08
C GLU A 125 -1.56 -17.26 7.98
N TYR A 126 -0.73 -16.34 7.48
CA TYR A 126 -0.11 -15.29 8.29
C TYR A 126 -0.52 -13.86 7.92
N VAL A 127 -1.08 -13.65 6.72
CA VAL A 127 -1.40 -12.29 6.24
C VAL A 127 -2.91 -12.10 6.08
N LEU A 128 -3.54 -12.89 5.22
CA LEU A 128 -4.95 -12.75 4.86
C LEU A 128 -5.95 -12.92 6.03
N PRO A 129 -5.69 -13.73 7.07
CA PRO A 129 -6.58 -13.82 8.23
C PRO A 129 -6.72 -12.50 8.98
N HIS A 130 -5.69 -11.65 8.90
CA HIS A 130 -5.66 -10.35 9.55
C HIS A 130 -6.18 -9.20 8.67
N LEU A 131 -6.60 -9.50 7.43
CA LEU A 131 -7.13 -8.51 6.48
C LEU A 131 -8.60 -8.80 6.18
N SER A 132 -9.48 -7.90 6.59
CA SER A 132 -10.86 -7.92 6.13
C SER A 132 -10.94 -7.72 4.62
N ALA A 133 -12.05 -8.16 4.02
CA ALA A 133 -12.25 -8.10 2.57
C ALA A 133 -12.13 -6.67 1.99
N SER A 134 -12.39 -5.62 2.77
CA SER A 134 -12.33 -4.22 2.30
C SER A 134 -10.92 -3.68 2.10
N ILE A 135 -9.91 -4.28 2.74
CA ILE A 135 -8.51 -3.86 2.63
C ILE A 135 -7.61 -4.88 1.96
N ARG A 136 -8.19 -5.97 1.44
CA ARG A 136 -7.42 -6.86 0.58
C ARG A 136 -7.15 -6.16 -0.75
N PRO A 137 -5.91 -6.21 -1.27
CA PRO A 137 -5.58 -5.56 -2.52
C PRO A 137 -6.25 -6.29 -3.70
N PHE A 138 -6.34 -5.61 -4.84
CA PHE A 138 -6.81 -6.22 -6.08
C PHE A 138 -5.97 -7.44 -6.47
N SER A 139 -4.65 -7.35 -6.34
CA SER A 139 -3.74 -8.47 -6.56
C SER A 139 -2.54 -8.46 -5.62
N TRP A 140 -2.00 -9.65 -5.38
CA TRP A 140 -0.75 -9.88 -4.68
C TRP A 140 0.33 -10.27 -5.67
N PHE A 141 1.51 -9.66 -5.57
CA PHE A 141 2.70 -10.08 -6.31
C PHE A 141 3.78 -10.56 -5.35
N LEU A 142 4.05 -11.86 -5.35
CA LEU A 142 5.05 -12.47 -4.47
C LEU A 142 6.39 -12.64 -5.19
N SER A 143 7.45 -12.10 -4.59
CA SER A 143 8.82 -12.21 -5.07
C SER A 143 9.76 -12.64 -3.94
N THR A 144 10.97 -13.08 -4.28
CA THR A 144 12.04 -13.30 -3.30
C THR A 144 12.57 -11.98 -2.76
N ASP A 145 12.72 -10.96 -3.62
CA ASP A 145 13.26 -9.64 -3.25
C ASP A 145 12.63 -8.55 -4.13
N ILE A 146 12.55 -7.33 -3.60
CA ILE A 146 12.11 -6.12 -4.30
C ILE A 146 13.19 -5.06 -4.08
N GLN A 147 13.74 -4.52 -5.15
CA GLN A 147 14.83 -3.55 -5.10
C GLN A 147 14.49 -2.27 -5.85
N TYR A 148 15.01 -1.13 -5.40
CA TYR A 148 14.93 0.14 -6.11
C TYR A 148 16.25 0.92 -6.03
N PRO A 149 16.56 1.79 -7.00
CA PRO A 149 17.72 2.65 -6.93
C PRO A 149 17.47 3.79 -5.92
N ASP A 150 18.23 3.82 -4.83
CA ASP A 150 18.10 4.87 -3.82
C ASP A 150 19.00 6.08 -4.17
N ALA A 151 18.36 7.18 -4.56
CA ALA A 151 19.04 8.43 -4.90
C ALA A 151 19.87 9.02 -3.74
N MET A 152 19.45 8.82 -2.49
CA MET A 152 20.19 9.26 -1.29
C MET A 152 21.47 8.44 -1.09
N MET A 153 21.50 7.21 -1.62
CA MET A 153 22.64 6.29 -1.61
C MET A 153 23.37 6.26 -2.96
N GLY A 154 23.28 7.34 -3.74
CA GLY A 154 23.97 7.48 -5.03
C GLY A 154 23.47 6.55 -6.13
N GLY A 155 22.22 6.09 -6.05
CA GLY A 155 21.61 5.15 -7.00
C GLY A 155 21.90 3.68 -6.67
N SER A 156 22.41 3.38 -5.47
CA SER A 156 22.62 1.99 -5.02
C SER A 156 21.27 1.25 -4.90
N MET A 157 21.25 -0.02 -5.31
CA MET A 157 20.06 -0.86 -5.15
C MET A 157 19.80 -1.11 -3.66
N THR A 158 18.60 -0.77 -3.21
CA THR A 158 18.12 -0.95 -1.84
C THR A 158 16.91 -1.86 -1.86
N SER A 159 16.86 -2.84 -0.95
CA SER A 159 15.72 -3.74 -0.81
C SER A 159 14.59 -3.10 -0.01
N THR A 160 13.36 -3.40 -0.38
CA THR A 160 12.15 -3.10 0.39
C THR A 160 11.32 -4.36 0.58
N LEU A 161 10.59 -4.44 1.69
CA LEU A 161 9.73 -5.59 1.99
C LEU A 161 8.45 -5.57 1.15
N THR A 162 7.84 -4.40 1.01
CA THR A 162 6.55 -4.25 0.32
C THR A 162 6.49 -2.97 -0.48
N VAL A 163 5.70 -3.00 -1.56
CA VAL A 163 5.31 -1.85 -2.35
C VAL A 163 3.82 -1.99 -2.64
N SER A 164 3.05 -0.97 -2.30
CA SER A 164 1.60 -0.94 -2.51
C SER A 164 1.25 0.04 -3.63
N GLY A 165 0.42 -0.41 -4.56
CA GLY A 165 -0.25 0.45 -5.52
C GLY A 165 -1.66 -0.05 -5.82
N GLU A 166 -2.37 0.66 -6.70
CA GLU A 166 -3.78 0.39 -6.94
C GLU A 166 -4.01 -0.96 -7.67
N ARG A 167 -3.04 -1.40 -8.47
CA ARG A 167 -3.13 -2.67 -9.21
C ARG A 167 -2.61 -3.87 -8.43
N ALA A 168 -1.68 -3.67 -7.49
CA ALA A 168 -1.05 -4.77 -6.77
C ALA A 168 -0.38 -4.31 -5.48
N VAL A 169 -0.28 -5.22 -4.52
CA VAL A 169 0.70 -5.16 -3.43
C VAL A 169 1.78 -6.19 -3.72
N ALA A 170 3.00 -5.72 -3.93
CA ALA A 170 4.17 -6.56 -4.09
C ALA A 170 4.81 -6.84 -2.73
N LEU A 171 5.13 -8.11 -2.45
CA LEU A 171 5.71 -8.56 -1.18
C LEU A 171 6.93 -9.46 -1.42
N ALA A 172 8.06 -9.06 -0.83
CA ALA A 172 9.28 -9.85 -0.78
C ALA A 172 9.21 -10.88 0.37
N VAL A 173 9.17 -12.17 0.04
CA VAL A 173 9.10 -13.25 1.05
C VAL A 173 10.46 -13.86 1.39
N GLY A 174 11.55 -13.39 0.77
CA GLY A 174 12.89 -13.91 0.99
C GLY A 174 13.02 -15.39 0.62
N ASP A 175 13.88 -16.11 1.36
CA ASP A 175 14.01 -17.56 1.27
C ASP A 175 12.94 -18.25 2.14
N ILE A 176 11.70 -18.20 1.66
CA ILE A 176 10.52 -18.66 2.40
C ILE A 176 10.60 -20.14 2.84
N LEU A 177 11.37 -20.97 2.13
CA LEU A 177 11.53 -22.38 2.44
C LEU A 177 12.33 -22.64 3.72
N THR A 178 13.15 -21.69 4.14
CA THR A 178 14.03 -21.83 5.31
C THR A 178 13.53 -21.07 6.54
N LEU A 179 12.45 -20.28 6.40
CA LEU A 179 11.85 -19.55 7.50
C LEU A 179 11.17 -20.49 8.50
N SER A 180 11.50 -20.33 9.78
CA SER A 180 10.75 -20.97 10.88
C SER A 180 9.38 -20.31 11.04
N GLU A 181 8.50 -20.92 11.84
CA GLU A 181 7.20 -20.33 12.19
C GLU A 181 7.35 -18.96 12.85
N GLU A 182 8.34 -18.78 13.74
CA GLU A 182 8.66 -17.48 14.32
C GLU A 182 9.15 -16.50 13.25
N GLY A 183 9.94 -16.96 12.29
CA GLY A 183 10.40 -16.16 11.15
C GLY A 183 9.26 -15.70 10.24
N LYS A 184 8.27 -16.56 9.99
CA LYS A 184 7.05 -16.21 9.25
C LYS A 184 6.21 -15.18 10.01
N ASN A 185 5.99 -15.37 11.31
CA ASN A 185 5.28 -14.38 12.14
C ASN A 185 5.99 -13.02 12.08
N ALA A 186 7.31 -12.98 12.26
CA ALA A 186 8.08 -11.74 12.18
C ALA A 186 8.02 -11.08 10.79
N LEU A 187 8.02 -11.88 9.71
CA LEU A 187 7.84 -11.39 8.34
C LEU A 187 6.46 -10.77 8.14
N ALA A 188 5.40 -11.43 8.63
CA ALA A 188 4.03 -10.91 8.55
C ALA A 188 3.85 -9.62 9.37
N GLU A 189 4.41 -9.56 10.58
CA GLU A 189 4.43 -8.36 11.41
C GLU A 189 5.12 -7.20 10.68
N SER A 190 6.31 -7.46 10.11
CA SER A 190 7.06 -6.46 9.33
C SER A 190 6.25 -5.99 8.12
N PHE A 191 5.51 -6.90 7.48
CA PHE A 191 4.61 -6.56 6.39
C PHE A 191 3.49 -5.62 6.84
N PHE A 192 2.80 -5.91 7.94
CA PHE A 192 1.73 -5.04 8.44
C PHE A 192 2.24 -3.67 8.87
N ILE A 193 3.40 -3.62 9.53
CA ILE A 193 4.07 -2.37 9.88
C ILE A 193 4.29 -1.53 8.63
N SER A 194 4.81 -2.13 7.55
CA SER A 194 5.08 -1.38 6.33
C SER A 194 3.83 -1.06 5.50
N TYR A 195 2.87 -1.98 5.40
CA TYR A 195 1.69 -1.85 4.55
C TYR A 195 0.64 -0.91 5.16
N LEU A 196 0.30 -1.14 6.44
CA LEU A 196 -0.67 -0.30 7.15
C LEU A 196 -0.03 0.99 7.64
N GLY A 197 1.24 0.94 8.08
CA GLY A 197 2.00 2.15 8.43
C GLY A 197 2.05 3.18 7.31
N GLY A 198 2.33 2.75 6.07
CA GLY A 198 2.29 3.61 4.89
C GLY A 198 0.89 4.21 4.64
N SER A 199 -0.15 3.38 4.77
CA SER A 199 -1.54 3.83 4.57
C SER A 199 -1.98 4.91 5.57
N PHE A 200 -1.47 4.87 6.81
CA PHE A 200 -1.72 5.93 7.80
C PHE A 200 -1.03 7.24 7.45
N MET A 201 0.22 7.18 6.99
CA MET A 201 0.98 8.38 6.65
C MET A 201 0.31 9.21 5.53
N ASP A 202 -0.39 8.53 4.62
CA ASP A 202 -1.09 9.17 3.50
C ASP A 202 -2.49 9.71 3.88
N ASN A 203 -3.01 9.37 5.08
CA ASN A 203 -4.32 9.80 5.56
C ASN A 203 -4.23 10.57 6.89
N GLU A 204 -3.68 11.79 6.83
CA GLU A 204 -3.49 12.64 8.01
C GLU A 204 -4.80 12.94 8.77
N ALA A 205 -5.93 13.01 8.06
CA ALA A 205 -7.24 13.24 8.68
C ALA A 205 -7.65 12.11 9.62
N ALA A 206 -7.36 10.85 9.27
CA ALA A 206 -7.62 9.70 10.13
C ALA A 206 -6.76 9.70 11.41
N LEU A 207 -5.64 10.44 11.42
CA LEU A 207 -4.72 10.53 12.56
C LEU A 207 -4.94 11.76 13.46
N GLU A 208 -5.99 12.56 13.21
CA GLU A 208 -6.23 13.80 13.95
C GLU A 208 -6.32 13.59 15.48
N GLU A 209 -7.07 12.57 15.92
CA GLU A 209 -7.21 12.25 17.34
C GLU A 209 -5.87 11.77 17.95
N PHE A 210 -5.14 10.92 17.22
CA PHE A 210 -3.83 10.40 17.63
C PHE A 210 -2.79 11.52 17.83
N TYR A 211 -2.78 12.53 16.96
CA TYR A 211 -1.88 13.68 17.08
C TYR A 211 -2.35 14.70 18.14
N THR A 212 -3.66 14.85 18.30
CA THR A 212 -4.21 15.72 19.34
C THR A 212 -3.96 15.17 20.75
N ALA A 213 -3.90 13.85 20.93
CA ALA A 213 -3.62 13.20 22.21
C ALA A 213 -2.23 13.54 22.80
N CYS A 214 -1.23 13.84 21.95
CA CYS A 214 0.05 14.38 22.41
C CYS A 214 0.08 15.92 22.48
N GLY A 215 -1.05 16.59 22.28
CA GLY A 215 -1.16 18.05 22.29
C GLY A 215 -0.60 18.73 21.05
N ASN A 216 -0.50 18.02 19.91
CA ASN A 216 0.10 18.53 18.67
C ASN A 216 1.53 19.05 18.87
N LEU A 217 2.31 18.35 19.70
CA LEU A 217 3.66 18.77 20.10
C LEU A 217 4.77 18.38 19.10
N HIS A 218 4.44 17.72 17.98
CA HIS A 218 5.42 17.24 16.98
C HIS A 218 6.40 18.32 16.57
N GLU A 219 7.68 17.95 16.50
CA GLU A 219 8.84 18.82 16.24
C GLU A 219 9.04 20.01 17.21
N GLY A 220 8.13 20.18 18.16
CA GLY A 220 8.18 21.17 19.21
C GLY A 220 9.36 20.94 20.16
N LYS A 221 9.62 21.95 20.98
CA LYS A 221 10.70 21.92 21.97
C LYS A 221 10.15 21.88 23.38
N PHE A 222 10.85 21.19 24.26
CA PHE A 222 10.61 21.20 25.70
C PHE A 222 11.84 21.69 26.47
N SER A 223 11.60 22.15 27.69
CA SER A 223 12.66 22.64 28.57
C SER A 223 13.62 21.51 28.92
N ILE A 224 14.92 21.80 28.93
CA ILE A 224 15.98 20.88 29.39
C ILE A 224 16.65 21.38 30.67
N ALA A 225 15.99 22.29 31.39
CA ALA A 225 16.56 22.95 32.57
C ALA A 225 16.86 21.98 33.72
N ASP A 226 16.05 20.92 33.85
CA ASP A 226 16.23 19.80 34.77
C ASP A 226 17.19 18.72 34.24
N ASN A 227 17.65 18.85 33.00
CA ASN A 227 18.62 17.98 32.36
C ASN A 227 19.96 18.69 32.02
N PRO A 228 20.67 19.29 33.00
CA PRO A 228 21.89 20.04 32.73
C PRO A 228 23.05 19.15 32.27
N GLN A 229 23.02 17.86 32.59
CA GLN A 229 24.01 16.87 32.14
C GLN A 229 23.73 16.35 30.72
N LYS A 230 22.61 16.74 30.09
CA LYS A 230 22.23 16.31 28.74
C LYS A 230 22.08 14.79 28.62
N ASP A 231 21.51 14.17 29.65
CA ASP A 231 21.21 12.75 29.68
C ASP A 231 20.06 12.42 28.71
N MET A 232 20.33 11.54 27.74
CA MET A 232 19.32 11.13 26.76
C MET A 232 18.22 10.25 27.36
N THR A 233 18.47 9.59 28.49
CA THR A 233 17.45 8.81 29.21
C THR A 233 16.39 9.74 29.79
N LEU A 234 16.83 10.82 30.44
CA LEU A 234 15.92 11.84 30.97
C LEU A 234 15.20 12.59 29.84
N ASN A 235 15.91 12.85 28.74
CA ASN A 235 15.28 13.43 27.54
C ASN A 235 14.15 12.53 27.00
N LEU A 236 14.40 11.22 26.89
CA LEU A 236 13.39 10.26 26.44
C LEU A 236 12.24 10.14 27.45
N HIS A 237 12.52 10.23 28.75
CA HIS A 237 11.48 10.26 29.77
C HIS A 237 10.49 11.40 29.53
N HIS A 238 10.95 12.63 29.28
CA HIS A 238 10.07 13.76 28.95
C HIS A 238 9.29 13.57 27.65
N CYS A 239 9.91 12.94 26.64
CA CYS A 239 9.19 12.54 25.44
C CYS A 239 8.05 11.56 25.77
N LYS A 240 8.31 10.55 26.59
CA LYS A 240 7.31 9.56 27.01
C LYS A 240 6.21 10.16 27.87
N GLU A 241 6.52 11.09 28.78
CA GLU A 241 5.52 11.86 29.53
C GLU A 241 4.57 12.65 28.61
N ALA A 242 5.09 13.16 27.49
CA ALA A 242 4.30 13.83 26.47
C ALA A 242 3.55 12.87 25.53
N GLY A 243 3.78 11.55 25.64
CA GLY A 243 3.14 10.52 24.83
C GLY A 243 3.95 10.08 23.61
N PHE A 244 5.26 10.33 23.54
CA PHE A 244 6.11 9.88 22.43
C PHE A 244 6.99 8.70 22.83
N LEU A 245 7.07 7.67 21.98
CA LEU A 245 7.91 6.48 22.22
C LEU A 245 9.40 6.74 21.97
N VAL A 246 9.71 7.71 21.12
CA VAL A 246 11.06 8.04 20.65
C VAL A 246 11.38 9.52 20.85
N ALA A 247 12.68 9.85 20.87
CA ALA A 247 13.15 11.23 20.89
C ALA A 247 13.16 11.83 19.49
N GLY A 248 13.05 13.17 19.40
CA GLY A 248 13.23 13.83 18.11
C GLY A 248 14.66 13.69 17.59
N VAL A 249 14.80 13.51 16.28
CA VAL A 249 16.09 13.28 15.63
C VAL A 249 16.38 14.34 14.56
N LEU A 250 17.66 14.44 14.21
CA LEU A 250 18.14 15.06 12.99
C LEU A 250 18.67 13.95 12.07
N LYS A 251 18.15 13.90 10.84
CA LYS A 251 18.58 12.95 9.81
C LYS A 251 19.43 13.68 8.77
N ILE A 252 20.65 13.20 8.53
CA ILE A 252 21.56 13.73 7.49
C ILE A 252 22.08 12.54 6.69
N GLY A 253 21.47 12.28 5.54
CA GLY A 253 21.70 11.03 4.81
C GLY A 253 21.37 9.82 5.70
N SER A 254 22.30 8.87 5.82
CA SER A 254 22.15 7.70 6.70
C SER A 254 22.45 7.97 8.18
N TYR A 255 22.90 9.17 8.56
CA TYR A 255 23.20 9.51 9.94
C TYR A 255 21.95 9.99 10.67
N VAL A 256 21.65 9.37 11.81
CA VAL A 256 20.54 9.74 12.71
C VAL A 256 21.11 10.18 14.05
N ILE A 257 20.78 11.40 14.47
CA ILE A 257 21.26 12.00 15.72
C ILE A 257 20.06 12.39 16.59
N GLN A 258 19.96 11.85 17.80
CA GLN A 258 18.93 12.27 18.76
C GLN A 258 19.19 13.69 19.26
N LEU A 259 18.12 14.47 19.38
CA LEU A 259 18.14 15.86 19.78
C LEU A 259 17.59 16.04 21.20
N LEU A 260 18.29 16.82 21.99
CA LEU A 260 17.85 17.21 23.33
C LEU A 260 16.74 18.24 23.25
N GLY A 261 15.70 18.07 24.08
CA GLY A 261 14.60 19.00 24.22
C GLY A 261 13.75 19.12 22.96
N LYS A 262 13.70 18.08 22.11
CA LYS A 262 12.90 18.07 20.88
C LYS A 262 12.00 16.83 20.82
N TYR A 263 10.73 17.04 20.51
CA TYR A 263 9.80 15.97 20.18
C TYR A 263 10.05 15.44 18.76
N PRO A 264 9.70 14.17 18.47
CA PRO A 264 9.80 13.61 17.13
C PRO A 264 8.88 14.32 16.14
N ASP A 265 9.20 14.16 14.85
CA ASP A 265 8.27 14.49 13.79
C ASP A 265 7.15 13.45 13.70
N LYS A 266 6.13 13.73 12.89
CA LYS A 266 4.97 12.84 12.72
C LYS A 266 5.35 11.48 12.18
N THR A 267 6.33 11.42 11.27
CA THR A 267 6.79 10.17 10.62
C THR A 267 7.47 9.25 11.62
N ASP A 268 8.38 9.78 12.44
CA ASP A 268 9.06 8.98 13.47
C ASP A 268 8.11 8.51 14.57
N ASP A 269 7.14 9.36 14.93
CA ASP A 269 6.13 9.04 15.93
C ASP A 269 5.18 7.93 15.44
N ILE A 270 4.59 8.06 14.24
CA ILE A 270 3.68 7.05 13.72
C ILE A 270 4.39 5.70 13.51
N ASN A 271 5.61 5.70 12.98
CA ASN A 271 6.38 4.47 12.78
C ASN A 271 6.63 3.73 14.11
N ALA A 272 7.00 4.47 15.16
CA ALA A 272 7.23 3.87 16.47
C ALA A 272 5.95 3.28 17.09
N TYR A 273 4.80 3.94 16.89
CA TYR A 273 3.53 3.44 17.39
C TYR A 273 2.99 2.25 16.59
N VAL A 274 3.13 2.29 15.25
CA VAL A 274 2.79 1.16 14.38
C VAL A 274 3.59 -0.07 14.78
N GLU A 275 4.92 0.07 14.97
CA GLU A 275 5.76 -1.02 15.48
C GLU A 275 5.28 -1.52 16.85
N LEU A 276 4.94 -0.62 17.78
CA LEU A 276 4.45 -1.01 19.10
C LEU A 276 3.17 -1.85 19.04
N ILE A 277 2.16 -1.44 18.27
CA ILE A 277 0.84 -2.11 18.26
C ILE A 277 0.83 -3.44 17.49
N PHE A 278 1.82 -3.67 16.61
CA PHE A 278 1.97 -4.95 15.91
C PHE A 278 2.91 -5.91 16.64
N SER A 279 3.88 -5.39 17.40
CA SER A 279 4.83 -6.22 18.17
C SER A 279 4.34 -6.61 19.57
N SER A 280 3.31 -5.94 20.10
CA SER A 280 2.86 -6.10 21.47
C SER A 280 1.34 -6.10 21.60
N THR A 281 0.82 -6.89 22.54
CA THR A 281 -0.60 -6.85 22.90
C THR A 281 -0.92 -5.59 23.72
N MET A 282 -2.18 -5.15 23.69
CA MET A 282 -2.61 -3.98 24.47
C MET A 282 -2.43 -4.19 25.98
N GLU A 283 -2.60 -5.41 26.47
CA GLU A 283 -2.29 -5.79 27.86
C GLU A 283 -0.82 -5.59 28.19
N GLN A 284 0.08 -6.02 27.30
CA GLN A 284 1.52 -5.85 27.48
C GLN A 284 1.91 -4.37 27.47
N ILE A 285 1.34 -3.58 26.54
CA ILE A 285 1.56 -2.12 26.47
C ILE A 285 1.12 -1.44 27.77
N LYS A 286 -0.04 -1.82 28.33
CA LYS A 286 -0.55 -1.28 29.61
C LYS A 286 0.39 -1.56 30.78
N VAL A 287 1.08 -2.69 30.75
CA VAL A 287 2.08 -3.06 31.78
C VAL A 287 3.38 -2.30 31.58
N ASP A 288 3.94 -2.32 30.36
CA ASP A 288 5.26 -1.75 30.07
C ASP A 288 5.28 -0.22 30.14
N TYR A 289 4.16 0.43 29.86
CA TYR A 289 4.00 1.88 29.86
C TYR A 289 3.08 2.39 30.97
N ALA A 290 2.95 1.65 32.07
CA ALA A 290 2.09 2.02 33.20
C ALA A 290 2.37 3.44 33.77
N GLU A 291 3.62 3.92 33.68
CA GLU A 291 4.02 5.27 34.10
C GLU A 291 3.67 6.37 33.07
N TYR A 292 3.30 5.99 31.84
CA TYR A 292 3.10 6.89 30.71
C TYR A 292 1.69 6.72 30.11
N PRO A 293 0.64 7.22 30.79
CA PRO A 293 -0.76 6.98 30.40
C PRO A 293 -1.08 7.48 28.98
N LYS A 294 -0.43 8.56 28.52
CA LYS A 294 -0.58 9.05 27.15
C LYS A 294 -0.09 8.05 26.10
N ILE A 295 0.92 7.24 26.42
CA ILE A 295 1.38 6.20 25.48
C ILE A 295 0.31 5.13 25.32
N ILE A 296 -0.28 4.69 26.44
CA ILE A 296 -1.37 3.70 26.42
C ILE A 296 -2.58 4.22 25.65
N GLU A 297 -2.99 5.47 25.91
CA GLU A 297 -4.10 6.13 25.20
C GLU A 297 -3.84 6.18 23.69
N ARG A 298 -2.65 6.64 23.28
CA ARG A 298 -2.30 6.78 21.86
C ARG A 298 -2.15 5.42 21.16
N ALA A 299 -1.63 4.41 21.85
CA ALA A 299 -1.58 3.05 21.32
C ALA A 299 -2.99 2.48 21.11
N GLN A 300 -3.93 2.75 22.03
CA GLN A 300 -5.33 2.34 21.87
C GLN A 300 -5.99 3.05 20.68
N LEU A 301 -5.82 4.37 20.56
CA LEU A 301 -6.36 5.13 19.42
C LEU A 301 -5.88 4.56 18.08
N LEU A 302 -4.58 4.27 17.95
CA LEU A 302 -4.05 3.70 16.71
C LEU A 302 -4.49 2.25 16.48
N SER A 303 -4.60 1.46 17.55
CA SER A 303 -5.13 0.08 17.51
C SER A 303 -6.60 0.05 17.05
N ASP A 304 -7.43 0.96 17.56
CA ASP A 304 -8.83 1.09 17.14
C ASP A 304 -8.92 1.53 15.68
N LEU A 305 -8.03 2.44 15.26
CA LEU A 305 -7.98 2.91 13.88
C LEU A 305 -7.57 1.81 12.89
N VAL A 306 -6.57 0.96 13.19
CA VAL A 306 -6.23 -0.17 12.30
C VAL A 306 -7.42 -1.14 12.16
N ILE A 307 -8.18 -1.36 13.24
CA ILE A 307 -9.37 -2.21 13.21
C ILE A 307 -10.46 -1.57 12.36
N GLU A 308 -10.70 -0.27 12.49
CA GLU A 308 -11.68 0.47 11.69
C GLU A 308 -11.33 0.42 10.20
N LEU A 309 -10.05 0.54 9.86
CA LEU A 309 -9.59 0.37 8.49
C LEU A 309 -9.78 -1.07 7.99
N GLY A 310 -9.88 -2.06 8.87
CA GLY A 310 -10.25 -3.42 8.53
C GLY A 310 -9.21 -4.48 8.89
N TYR A 311 -8.24 -4.16 9.75
CA TYR A 311 -7.33 -5.14 10.34
C TYR A 311 -8.05 -6.02 11.37
N ILE A 312 -7.66 -7.29 11.45
CA ILE A 312 -8.23 -8.29 12.37
C ILE A 312 -7.08 -8.84 13.21
N TYR A 313 -7.14 -8.70 14.54
CA TYR A 313 -6.15 -9.26 15.47
C TYR A 313 -6.31 -10.78 15.63
#